data_AF-A0A4Q1EWF6-F1
#
_entry.id   AF-A0A4Q1EWF6-F1
#
_cell.length_a   1.000
_cell.length_b   1.000
_cell.length_c   1.000
_cell.angle_alpha   90.00
_cell.angle_beta   90.00
_cell.angle_gamma   90.00
#
_symmetry.space_group_name_H-M   'P 1'
#
loop_
_entity.id
_entity.type
_entity.pdbx_description
1 polymer ?
#
loop_
_entity_poly.entity_id
_entity_poly.type
_entity_poly.pdbx_seq_one_letter_code
_entity_poly.pdbx_strand_id
1 'polypeptide(L)' 'MFIHMNKALAAHQIHPIIDHVYPFEDAKYAFSHLEKGATWKIVIKY' A
#
# COMPACT_ATOMS: atom_id res chain seq x y z
N MET A 1 -6.56 4.04 18.23
CA MET A 1 -7.65 3.69 17.29
C MET A 1 -7.31 2.48 16.39
N PHE A 2 -6.07 2.29 15.91
CA PHE A 2 -5.70 1.20 14.98
C PHE A 2 -5.42 -0.19 15.60
N ILE A 3 -5.37 -0.32 16.92
CA ILE A 3 -4.94 -1.55 17.60
C ILE A 3 -5.86 -2.75 17.30
N HIS A 4 -7.18 -2.56 17.33
CA HIS A 4 -8.14 -3.65 17.10
C HIS A 4 -8.08 -4.17 15.65
N MET A 5 -7.94 -3.25 14.68
CA MET A 5 -7.76 -3.60 13.27
C MET A 5 -6.48 -4.42 13.08
N ASN A 6 -5.35 -3.95 13.62
CA ASN A 6 -4.06 -4.64 13.48
C ASN A 6 -4.09 -6.04 14.13
N LYS A 7 -4.76 -6.19 15.28
CA LYS A 7 -4.95 -7.50 15.92
C LYS A 7 -5.76 -8.45 15.04
N ALA A 8 -6.83 -7.98 14.41
CA ALA A 8 -7.63 -8.78 13.49
C ALA A 8 -6.84 -9.19 12.24
N LEU A 9 -6.11 -8.25 11.63
CA LEU A 9 -5.25 -8.54 10.48
C LEU A 9 -4.19 -9.60 10.83
N ALA A 10 -3.54 -9.48 12.00
CA ALA A 10 -2.54 -10.44 12.45
C ALA A 10 -3.13 -11.82 12.78
N ALA A 11 -4.27 -11.86 13.49
CA ALA A 11 -4.93 -13.10 13.88
C ALA A 11 -5.40 -13.92 12.68
N HIS A 12 -5.79 -13.25 11.59
CA HIS A 12 -6.23 -13.88 10.35
C HIS A 12 -5.16 -13.95 9.25
N GLN A 13 -3.90 -13.58 9.56
CA GLN A 13 -2.78 -13.55 8.61
C GLN A 13 -3.14 -12.80 7.31
N ILE A 14 -3.86 -11.68 7.45
CA ILE A 14 -4.27 -10.86 6.31
C ILE A 14 -3.08 -10.02 5.90
N HIS A 15 -2.54 -10.32 4.70
CA HIS A 15 -1.46 -9.57 4.10
C HIS A 15 -1.98 -8.67 2.97
N PRO A 16 -1.55 -7.39 2.90
CA PRO A 16 -1.91 -6.54 1.78
C PRO A 16 -1.25 -7.07 0.50
N ILE A 17 -2.01 -7.12 -0.58
CA ILE A 17 -1.47 -7.35 -1.92
C ILE A 17 -0.89 -6.01 -2.40
N ILE A 18 0.43 -6.00 -2.61
CA ILE A 18 1.16 -4.82 -3.09
C ILE A 18 1.26 -4.94 -4.61
N ASP A 19 0.74 -3.93 -5.31
CA ASP A 19 0.81 -3.81 -6.77
C ASP A 19 2.20 -3.39 -7.22
N HIS A 20 2.72 -2.32 -6.60
CA HIS A 20 4.03 -1.76 -6.92
C HIS A 20 4.66 -1.08 -5.71
N VAL A 21 6.00 -1.15 -5.64
CA VAL A 21 6.80 -0.42 -4.66
C VAL A 21 7.66 0.59 -5.40
N TYR A 22 7.36 1.87 -5.22
CA TYR A 22 8.10 2.99 -5.79
C TYR A 22 9.20 3.47 -4.84
N PRO A 23 10.38 3.85 -5.35
CA PRO A 23 11.34 4.62 -4.56
C PRO A 23 10.78 6.04 -4.30
N PHE A 24 11.29 6.72 -3.27
CA PHE A 24 10.77 8.03 -2.86
C PHE A 24 10.88 9.09 -3.96
N GLU A 25 11.92 9.02 -4.78
CA GLU A 25 12.17 9.91 -5.93
C GLU A 25 11.02 9.85 -6.95
N ASP A 26 10.33 8.70 -7.04
CA ASP A 26 9.23 8.46 -7.97
C ASP A 26 7.85 8.70 -7.36
N ALA A 27 7.75 9.31 -6.17
CA ALA A 27 6.48 9.55 -5.48
C ALA A 27 5.42 10.25 -6.35
N LYS A 28 5.84 11.20 -7.20
CA LYS A 28 4.94 11.89 -8.14
C LYS A 28 4.43 10.95 -9.22
N TYR A 29 5.29 10.07 -9.73
CA TYR A 29 4.91 9.08 -10.73
C TYR A 29 3.97 8.03 -10.13
N ALA A 30 4.22 7.60 -8.90
CA ALA A 30 3.35 6.72 -8.13
C ALA A 30 1.93 7.29 -7.99
N PHE A 31 1.81 8.60 -7.80
CA PHE A 31 0.51 9.29 -7.76
C PHE A 31 -0.22 9.23 -9.11
N SER A 32 0.47 9.49 -10.22
CA SER A 32 -0.13 9.37 -11.56
C SER A 32 -0.53 7.93 -11.91
N HIS A 33 0.09 6.90 -11.30
CA HIS A 33 -0.38 5.52 -11.41
C HIS A 33 -1.74 5.36 -10.70
N LEU A 34 -1.91 5.91 -9.48
CA LEU A 34 -3.21 5.89 -8.79
C LEU A 34 -4.33 6.52 -9.64
N GLU A 35 -4.05 7.67 -10.26
CA GLU A 35 -5.03 8.39 -11.10
C GLU A 35 -5.50 7.58 -12.32
N LYS A 36 -4.65 6.70 -12.84
CA LYS A 36 -4.98 5.83 -13.98
C LYS A 36 -5.74 4.56 -13.59
N GLY A 37 -5.93 4.33 -12.29
CA GLY A 37 -6.58 3.14 -11.74
C GLY A 37 -5.55 2.10 -11.28
N ALA A 38 -4.97 2.32 -10.10
CA ALA A 38 -4.19 1.27 -9.45
C ALA A 38 -5.12 0.14 -8.97
N THR A 39 -4.77 -1.10 -9.31
CA THR A 39 -5.62 -2.26 -9.03
C THR A 39 -5.57 -2.65 -7.55
N TRP A 40 -4.42 -2.45 -6.90
CA TRP A 40 -4.22 -2.78 -5.48
C TRP A 40 -3.46 -1.66 -4.75
N LYS A 41 -2.76 -2.01 -3.66
CA LYS A 41 -2.00 -1.04 -2.86
C LYS A 41 -0.65 -0.76 -3.50
N ILE A 42 -0.33 0.52 -3.72
CA ILE A 42 1.04 0.95 -4.00
C ILE A 42 1.75 1.37 -2.71
N VAL A 43 3.07 1.23 -2.67
CA VAL A 43 3.91 1.60 -1.53
C VAL A 43 5.03 2.52 -2.01
N ILE A 44 5.33 3.57 -1.26
CA ILE A 44 6.54 4.36 -1.45
C ILE A 44 7.54 3.91 -0.39
N LYS A 45 8.73 3.51 -0.81
CA LYS A 45 9.84 3.11 0.05
C LYS A 45 10.79 4.29 0.23
N TYR A 46 11.12 4.58 1.50
CA TYR A 46 12.06 5.61 1.94
C TYR A 46 13.14 4.98 2.82
#